data_AF-A0A940RC96-F1
#
_entry.id   AF-A0A940RC96-F1
#
_cell.length_a   1.000
_cell.length_b   1.000
_cell.length_c   1.000
_cell.angle_alpha   90.00
_cell.angle_beta   90.00
_cell.angle_gamma   90.00
#
_symmetry.space_group_name_H-M   'P 1'
#
loop_
_entity.id
_entity.type
_entity.pdbx_description
1 polymer ?
#
loop_
_entity_poly.entity_id
_entity_poly.type
_entity_poly.pdbx_seq_one_letter_code
_entity_poly.pdbx_strand_id
1 'polypeptide(L)'
;MNDYPGAPYADWIKNGEKTIETRFRTFNYRGDIVICCGKTNSVGKNAGKALCIVELWKIRPMKKGDEKAAGVKFNPKLNCFLLKNWRHFSRDFEFSPQRISGAWQSPFDISIPNDVEIISKPIKQNHVATSSRA
;
A
#
# COMPACT_ATOMS: atom_id res chain seq x y z
N MET A 1 -5.98 9.66 -18.08
CA MET A 1 -5.05 10.44 -17.23
C MET A 1 -4.53 9.47 -16.18
N ASN A 2 -3.37 8.86 -16.43
CA ASN A 2 -2.66 8.07 -15.42
C ASN A 2 -1.91 9.10 -14.58
N ASP A 3 -2.48 9.48 -13.43
CA ASP A 3 -1.87 10.48 -12.56
C ASP A 3 -0.64 9.86 -11.88
N TYR A 4 0.51 9.86 -12.59
CA TYR A 4 1.87 9.50 -12.14
C TYR A 4 2.29 8.03 -12.35
N PRO A 5 2.71 7.65 -13.57
CA PRO A 5 3.62 6.51 -13.72
C PRO A 5 4.87 6.70 -12.84
N GLY A 6 5.20 5.69 -12.02
CA GLY A 6 6.52 5.57 -11.39
C GLY A 6 6.66 6.01 -9.91
N ALA A 7 5.63 6.53 -9.25
CA ALA A 7 5.72 6.84 -7.82
C ALA A 7 5.47 5.58 -6.95
N PRO A 8 6.27 5.33 -5.90
CA PRO A 8 6.17 4.13 -5.06
C PRO A 8 5.07 4.26 -3.99
N TYR A 9 3.83 4.58 -4.40
CA TYR A 9 2.72 4.88 -3.48
C TYR A 9 2.43 3.76 -2.48
N ALA A 10 2.51 2.50 -2.92
CA ALA A 10 2.29 1.35 -2.04
C ALA A 10 3.39 1.26 -0.97
N ASP A 11 4.62 1.64 -1.30
CA ASP A 11 5.73 1.71 -0.34
C ASP A 11 5.56 2.88 0.64
N TRP A 12 5.09 4.03 0.16
CA TRP A 12 4.75 5.15 1.06
C TRP A 12 3.65 4.77 2.04
N ILE A 13 2.63 4.03 1.59
CA ILE A 13 1.61 3.49 2.51
C ILE A 13 2.27 2.50 3.45
N LYS A 14 3.07 1.54 2.96
CA LYS A 14 3.79 0.57 3.81
C LYS A 14 4.57 1.27 4.92
N ASN A 15 5.29 2.34 4.62
CA ASN A 15 6.13 3.07 5.57
C ASN A 15 5.37 4.07 6.46
N GLY A 16 4.07 4.27 6.24
CA GLY A 16 3.26 5.26 6.96
C GLY A 16 3.48 6.72 6.49
N GLU A 17 4.22 6.93 5.39
CA GLU A 17 4.44 8.23 4.78
C GLU A 17 3.17 8.74 4.07
N LYS A 18 2.41 7.82 3.45
CA LYS A 18 1.09 8.07 2.86
C LYS A 18 0.02 7.42 3.72
N THR A 19 -0.73 8.23 4.45
CA THR A 19 -1.78 7.78 5.38
C THR A 19 -3.18 7.87 4.78
N ILE A 20 -3.30 8.44 3.58
CA ILE A 20 -4.54 8.55 2.82
C ILE A 20 -4.33 7.94 1.43
N GLU A 21 -5.09 6.91 1.09
CA GLU A 21 -5.21 6.44 -0.29
C GLU A 21 -6.29 7.24 -1.04
N THR A 22 -6.15 7.42 -2.35
CA THR A 22 -7.13 8.17 -3.16
C THR A 22 -7.64 7.37 -4.34
N ARG A 23 -8.96 7.32 -4.51
CA ARG A 23 -9.62 6.64 -5.64
C ARG A 23 -10.82 7.42 -6.13
N PHE A 24 -11.14 7.28 -7.42
CA PHE A 24 -12.37 7.82 -7.99
C PHE A 24 -13.62 7.09 -7.48
N ARG A 25 -13.51 5.78 -7.26
CA ARG A 25 -14.61 4.92 -6.78
C ARG A 25 -14.52 4.67 -5.27
N THR A 26 -15.64 4.29 -4.66
CA THR A 26 -15.76 3.95 -3.25
C THR A 26 -16.36 2.56 -3.06
N PHE A 27 -16.26 2.04 -1.83
CA PHE A 27 -16.93 0.81 -1.40
C PHE A 27 -17.26 0.90 0.11
N ASN A 28 -18.17 0.04 0.58
CA ASN A 28 -18.73 0.15 1.93
C ASN A 28 -17.89 -0.52 3.02
N TYR A 29 -16.93 -1.38 2.67
CA TYR A 29 -16.08 -2.09 3.64
C TYR A 29 -15.29 -1.12 4.54
N ARG A 30 -15.27 -1.41 5.85
CA ARG A 30 -14.42 -0.78 6.87
C ARG A 30 -13.83 -1.87 7.74
N GLY A 31 -12.56 -1.74 8.08
CA GLY A 31 -11.80 -2.78 8.76
C GLY A 31 -10.46 -3.01 8.08
N ASP A 32 -9.90 -4.18 8.32
CA ASP A 32 -8.55 -4.54 7.90
C ASP A 32 -8.48 -4.82 6.39
N ILE A 33 -7.54 -4.16 5.72
CA ILE A 33 -7.23 -4.39 4.32
C ILE A 33 -5.73 -4.64 4.14
N VAL A 34 -5.40 -5.53 3.21
CA VAL A 34 -4.02 -5.76 2.77
C VAL A 34 -3.67 -4.76 1.68
N ILE A 35 -2.58 -4.03 1.87
CA ILE A 35 -2.00 -3.18 0.85
C ILE A 35 -1.08 -4.03 -0.03
N CYS A 36 -1.40 -4.09 -1.32
CA CYS A 36 -0.62 -4.79 -2.32
C CYS A 36 0.10 -3.79 -3.23
N CYS A 37 1.34 -4.08 -3.57
CA CYS A 37 2.06 -3.36 -4.62
C CYS A 37 1.92 -4.12 -5.93
N GLY A 38 1.46 -3.43 -6.96
CA GLY A 38 1.17 -4.04 -8.23
C GLY A 38 2.40 -4.62 -8.95
N LYS A 39 2.19 -5.32 -10.08
CA LYS A 39 3.28 -5.90 -10.89
C LYS A 39 3.55 -5.09 -12.16
N THR A 40 2.52 -4.62 -12.86
CA THR A 40 2.64 -4.04 -14.22
C THR A 40 3.14 -2.61 -14.24
N ASN A 41 2.66 -1.79 -13.29
CA ASN A 41 2.92 -0.34 -13.27
C ASN A 41 3.68 0.09 -12.02
N SER A 42 4.17 -0.87 -11.24
CA SER A 42 4.91 -0.62 -10.00
C SER A 42 6.40 -0.79 -10.25
N VAL A 43 7.19 -0.01 -9.52
CA VAL A 43 8.65 0.01 -9.62
C VAL A 43 9.27 -0.56 -8.35
N GLY A 44 10.43 -1.22 -8.47
CA GLY A 44 11.24 -1.67 -7.34
C GLY A 44 10.93 -3.07 -6.80
N LYS A 45 11.64 -3.45 -5.73
CA LYS A 45 11.68 -4.82 -5.15
C LYS A 45 10.35 -5.33 -4.56
N ASN A 46 9.37 -4.44 -4.42
CA ASN A 46 8.08 -4.72 -3.80
C ASN A 46 6.98 -5.00 -4.84
N ALA A 47 7.27 -4.85 -6.13
CA ALA A 47 6.30 -5.15 -7.19
C ALA A 47 5.80 -6.60 -7.11
N GLY A 48 4.47 -6.79 -7.15
CA GLY A 48 3.82 -8.09 -7.07
C GLY A 48 3.61 -8.64 -5.65
N LYS A 49 3.91 -7.86 -4.60
CA LYS A 49 3.89 -8.34 -3.21
C LYS A 49 2.79 -7.72 -2.34
N ALA A 50 2.35 -8.49 -1.35
CA ALA A 50 1.59 -7.95 -0.22
C ALA A 50 2.57 -7.25 0.74
N LEU A 51 2.24 -6.04 1.17
CA LEU A 51 3.20 -5.17 1.87
C LEU A 51 2.90 -4.98 3.35
N CYS A 52 1.65 -4.69 3.68
CA CYS A 52 1.21 -4.41 5.05
C CYS A 52 -0.30 -4.59 5.17
N ILE A 53 -0.78 -4.59 6.40
CA ILE A 53 -2.19 -4.50 6.76
C ILE A 53 -2.43 -3.12 7.37
N VAL A 54 -3.52 -2.47 6.99
CA VAL A 54 -4.01 -1.23 7.58
C VAL A 54 -5.51 -1.35 7.84
N GLU A 55 -6.02 -0.58 8.80
CA GLU A 55 -7.46 -0.40 8.97
C GLU A 55 -7.95 0.75 8.09
N LEU A 56 -8.86 0.46 7.17
CA LEU A 56 -9.67 1.46 6.47
C LEU A 56 -10.85 1.85 7.35
N TRP A 57 -10.75 2.99 8.02
CA TRP A 57 -11.76 3.41 9.00
C TRP A 57 -12.75 4.45 8.45
N LYS A 58 -12.38 5.18 7.38
CA LYS A 58 -13.26 6.18 6.76
C LYS A 58 -12.97 6.36 5.28
N ILE A 59 -14.05 6.54 4.50
CA ILE A 59 -13.99 7.08 3.15
C ILE A 59 -14.79 8.37 3.11
N ARG A 60 -14.28 9.39 2.43
CA ARG A 60 -14.95 10.68 2.20
C ARG A 60 -14.40 11.37 0.95
N PRO A 61 -15.07 12.40 0.39
CA PRO A 61 -14.46 13.25 -0.62
C PRO A 61 -13.11 13.82 -0.18
N MET A 62 -12.18 13.99 -1.13
CA MET A 62 -10.89 14.61 -0.89
C MET A 62 -11.06 16.08 -0.50
N LYS A 63 -10.18 16.57 0.37
CA LYS A 63 -10.06 17.98 0.77
C LYS A 63 -8.68 18.49 0.37
N LYS A 64 -8.56 19.80 0.19
CA LYS A 64 -7.27 20.43 -0.12
C LYS A 64 -6.19 20.15 0.94
N GLY A 65 -6.57 20.07 2.22
CA GLY A 65 -5.65 19.71 3.31
C GLY A 65 -5.10 18.28 3.26
N ASP A 66 -5.60 17.41 2.38
CA ASP A 66 -5.17 16.00 2.30
C ASP A 66 -3.93 15.78 1.43
N GLU A 67 -3.53 16.76 0.62
CA GLU A 67 -2.49 16.59 -0.42
C GLU A 67 -1.21 15.96 0.12
N LYS A 68 -0.73 16.44 1.27
CA LYS A 68 0.48 15.92 1.91
C LYS A 68 0.32 14.47 2.36
N ALA A 69 -0.78 14.14 3.04
CA ALA A 69 -1.04 12.80 3.56
C ALA A 69 -1.38 11.79 2.44
N ALA A 70 -1.86 12.29 1.30
CA ALA A 70 -2.18 11.50 0.13
C ALA A 70 -1.03 11.41 -0.89
N GLY A 71 -0.01 12.27 -0.80
CA GLY A 71 1.09 12.31 -1.78
C GLY A 71 0.64 12.65 -3.20
N VAL A 72 -0.53 13.30 -3.36
CA VAL A 72 -1.10 13.71 -4.65
C VAL A 72 -1.75 15.08 -4.53
N LYS A 73 -1.83 15.82 -5.64
CA LYS A 73 -2.53 17.11 -5.68
C LYS A 73 -4.03 16.92 -5.48
N PHE A 74 -4.67 17.96 -4.95
CA PHE A 74 -6.11 17.99 -4.71
C PHE A 74 -6.85 17.80 -6.02
N ASN A 75 -7.78 16.85 -6.02
CA ASN A 75 -8.71 16.62 -7.11
C ASN A 75 -10.11 16.39 -6.52
N PRO A 76 -11.09 17.27 -6.82
CA PRO A 76 -12.43 17.16 -6.24
C PRO A 76 -13.21 15.91 -6.68
N LYS A 77 -12.73 15.19 -7.70
CA LYS A 77 -13.31 13.93 -8.17
C LYS A 77 -12.80 12.71 -7.39
N LEU A 78 -11.79 12.88 -6.53
CA LEU A 78 -11.21 11.80 -5.73
C LEU A 78 -11.89 11.68 -4.37
N ASN A 79 -11.98 10.44 -3.91
CA ASN A 79 -12.32 10.10 -2.55
C ASN A 79 -11.06 9.68 -1.80
N CYS A 80 -10.95 10.08 -0.54
CA CYS A 80 -9.91 9.72 0.39
C CYS A 80 -10.32 8.51 1.22
N PHE A 81 -9.42 7.53 1.27
CA PHE A 81 -9.48 6.31 2.05
C PHE A 81 -8.50 6.51 3.21
N LEU A 82 -9.02 6.80 4.40
CA LEU A 82 -8.22 7.13 5.56
C LEU A 82 -7.78 5.84 6.26
N LEU A 83 -6.47 5.70 6.44
CA LEU A 83 -5.83 4.50 6.93
C LEU A 83 -5.31 4.72 8.35
N LYS A 84 -5.36 3.68 9.19
CA LYS A 84 -4.74 3.65 10.54
C LYS A 84 -4.28 2.23 10.89
N ASN A 85 -3.68 2.04 12.07
CA ASN A 85 -3.36 0.72 12.63
C ASN A 85 -2.50 -0.18 11.72
N TRP A 86 -1.37 0.37 11.28
CA TRP A 86 -0.38 -0.35 10.47
C TRP A 86 0.16 -1.59 11.17
N ARG A 87 0.14 -2.70 10.43
CA ARG A 87 0.79 -3.97 10.78
C ARG A 87 1.52 -4.49 9.55
N HIS A 88 2.54 -5.30 9.77
CA HIS A 88 3.42 -5.80 8.73
C HIS A 88 3.45 -7.31 8.73
N PHE A 89 4.00 -7.87 7.67
CA PHE A 89 4.26 -9.29 7.55
C PHE A 89 5.69 -9.60 8.02
N SER A 90 5.88 -10.75 8.68
CA SER A 90 7.21 -11.21 9.11
C SER A 90 8.18 -11.47 7.94
N ARG A 91 7.66 -11.70 6.74
CA ARG A 91 8.41 -11.79 5.50
C ARG A 91 7.57 -11.35 4.31
N ASP A 92 8.24 -11.02 3.21
CA ASP A 92 7.59 -10.74 1.93
C ASP A 92 6.92 -12.01 1.36
N PHE A 93 5.79 -11.83 0.65
CA PHE A 93 5.17 -12.87 -0.17
C PHE A 93 4.40 -12.27 -1.35
N GLU A 94 4.27 -13.05 -2.43
CA GLU A 94 3.44 -12.67 -3.57
C GLU A 94 1.96 -12.78 -3.22
N PHE A 95 1.21 -11.74 -3.55
CA PHE A 95 -0.20 -11.67 -3.19
C PHE A 95 -1.11 -12.40 -4.19
N SER A 96 -0.59 -12.67 -5.40
CA SER A 96 -1.24 -13.53 -6.38
C SER A 96 -0.28 -13.86 -7.54
N PRO A 97 -0.15 -15.13 -7.95
CA PRO A 97 0.61 -15.50 -9.14
C PRO A 97 -0.05 -15.04 -10.45
N GLN A 98 -1.40 -14.93 -10.47
CA GLN A 98 -2.19 -14.65 -11.68
C GLN A 98 -2.73 -13.22 -11.74
N ARG A 99 -2.81 -12.49 -10.61
CA ARG A 99 -3.32 -11.11 -10.63
C ARG A 99 -2.23 -10.12 -11.01
N ILE A 100 -2.28 -9.76 -12.28
CA ILE A 100 -1.65 -8.57 -12.83
C ILE A 100 -2.38 -7.37 -12.25
N SER A 101 -1.71 -6.58 -11.41
CA SER A 101 -2.30 -5.40 -10.80
C SER A 101 -2.91 -4.45 -11.82
N GLY A 102 -4.17 -4.05 -11.61
CA GLY A 102 -4.81 -2.99 -12.37
C GLY A 102 -5.42 -1.94 -11.45
N ALA A 103 -5.35 -0.68 -11.84
CA ALA A 103 -5.97 0.46 -11.15
C ALA A 103 -7.51 0.37 -11.00
N TRP A 104 -8.12 -0.70 -11.54
CA TRP A 104 -9.55 -0.90 -11.74
C TRP A 104 -10.17 -2.03 -10.90
N GLN A 105 -9.41 -2.65 -10.00
CA GLN A 105 -9.91 -3.75 -9.20
C GLN A 105 -10.55 -3.24 -7.90
N SER A 106 -11.76 -3.73 -7.64
CA SER A 106 -12.40 -3.71 -6.32
C SER A 106 -11.54 -4.48 -5.31
N PRO A 107 -11.81 -4.35 -4.00
CA PRO A 107 -11.26 -5.25 -2.99
C PRO A 107 -11.42 -6.71 -3.42
N PHE A 108 -10.45 -7.54 -3.07
CA PHE A 108 -10.46 -8.97 -3.31
C PHE A 108 -9.82 -9.69 -2.14
N ASP A 109 -10.20 -10.96 -1.97
CA ASP A 109 -9.70 -11.76 -0.86
C ASP A 109 -8.28 -12.27 -1.15
N ILE A 110 -7.50 -12.36 -0.08
CA ILE A 110 -6.13 -12.84 -0.09
C ILE A 110 -5.96 -13.86 1.03
N SER A 111 -5.22 -14.92 0.73
CA SER A 111 -4.75 -15.87 1.72
C SER A 111 -3.36 -15.45 2.18
N ILE A 112 -3.23 -15.15 3.47
CA ILE A 112 -1.91 -14.98 4.10
C ILE A 112 -1.34 -16.38 4.33
N PRO A 113 -0.12 -16.70 3.86
CA PRO A 113 0.48 -18.00 4.10
C PRO A 113 0.59 -18.32 5.60
N ASN A 114 0.40 -19.57 5.98
CA ASN A 114 0.37 -19.99 7.40
C ASN A 114 1.69 -19.71 8.14
N ASP A 115 2.81 -19.58 7.43
CA ASP A 115 4.13 -19.27 7.97
C ASP A 115 4.44 -17.76 7.99
N VAL A 116 3.48 -16.91 7.61
CA VAL A 116 3.61 -15.45 7.66
C VAL A 116 2.87 -14.91 8.87
N GLU A 117 3.61 -14.30 9.79
CA GLU A 117 3.07 -13.67 10.99
C GLU A 117 2.72 -12.20 10.73
N ILE A 118 1.72 -11.69 11.47
CA ILE A 118 1.34 -10.28 11.48
C ILE A 118 2.02 -9.60 12.68
N ILE A 119 2.90 -8.64 12.40
CA ILE A 119 3.70 -7.94 13.41
C ILE A 119 3.35 -6.45 13.47
N SER A 120 3.47 -5.84 14.65
CA SER A 120 3.05 -4.44 14.88
C SER A 120 4.01 -3.38 14.38
N LYS A 121 5.25 -3.75 14.03
CA LYS A 121 6.28 -2.84 13.52
C LYS A 121 6.99 -3.46 12.33
N PRO A 122 7.43 -2.68 11.33
CA PRO A 122 8.20 -3.22 10.23
C PRO A 122 9.53 -3.76 10.76
N ILE A 123 9.95 -4.92 10.25
CA ILE A 123 11.30 -5.43 10.51
C ILE A 123 12.29 -4.39 9.99
N LYS A 124 13.16 -3.89 10.87
CA LYS A 124 14.30 -3.08 10.43
C LYS A 124 15.12 -3.93 9.47
N GLN A 125 15.20 -3.54 8.20
CA GLN A 125 16.19 -4.11 7.31
C GLN A 125 17.55 -3.69 7.87
N ASN A 126 18.26 -4.62 8.50
CA ASN A 126 19.66 -4.42 8.82
C ASN A 126 20.36 -4.20 7.49
N HIS A 127 20.84 -2.97 7.26
CA HIS A 127 21.82 -2.73 6.21
C HIS A 127 23.01 -3.61 6.56
N VAL A 128 23.19 -4.70 5.81
CA VAL A 128 24.46 -5.41 5.80
C VAL A 128 25.44 -4.41 5.21
N ALA A 129 26.18 -3.73 6.09
CA ALA A 129 27.35 -2.99 5.68
C ALA A 129 28.30 -4.03 5.07
N THR A 130 28.37 -4.04 3.74
CA THR A 130 29.45 -4.74 3.05
C THR A 130 30.74 -4.03 3.44
N SER A 131 31.39 -4.54 4.48
CA SER A 131 32.79 -4.27 4.74
C SER A 131 33.57 -4.94 3.62
N SER A 132 33.87 -4.17 2.56
CA SER A 132 35.00 -4.50 1.70
C SER A 132 36.25 -4.37 2.56
N ARG A 133 36.82 -5.50 2.96
CA ARG A 133 38.19 -5.54 3.47
C ARG A 133 39.15 -5.12 2.35
N ALA A 134 40.20 -4.45 2.80
CA ALA A 134 41.29 -3.83 2.06
C ALA A 134 41.99 -4.78 1.07
#